data_AF-A0A519WXD0-F1
#
_entry.id   AF-A0A519WXD0-F1
#
_cell.length_a   1.000
_cell.length_b   1.000
_cell.length_c   1.000
_cell.angle_alpha   90.00
_cell.angle_beta   90.00
_cell.angle_gamma   90.00
#
_symmetry.space_group_name_H-M   'P 1'
#
loop_
_entity.id
_entity.type
_entity.pdbx_description
1 polymer ?
#
loop_
_entity_poly.entity_id
_entity_poly.type
_entity_poly.pdbx_seq_one_letter_code
_entity_poly.pdbx_strand_id
1 'polypeptide(L)'
;MLLAGLCYSAIAFAQIPVNLEKFNRGGEASVTYQQKVLKIKWPVGNNNFGMVDFDLQSGKPLFKSISIAKSATQKVISTDLDPAFLLSIGKRDLMSQNGWNIFFDKVPNRPHKTYNIVLKKSSAVVKTIGSRTVVTIGSLTADRFSGNLEITFYNGSPLFNVAAVMTTQADATAIVYDAGLVSRSNSWKNISWTSTSDSLKRAEVKYGDTAKNLAVKYRTITAQGEEGSLAIFPAPHQYFYPLDEAFNLKFIWHGDKYRKMIDGYGIGIRHDLEGDRRFVPWFNAPPNTQQRLNFFCLISETGDTDAIASVKRFTNNDSYVKLPGFKTMSSHFHNEFIMNVVLANKPIPDSPDFVKVFKKLGVDMVHLGEFHYTAHPRGPDPQRLLELKSLFEQCERLSDGQFLLMPGEEPNEFFGGHWLQIFPKPVYWIMSRKNEDPFVEEKPGYGKVYHIGDKKDMLRLLEEENGLAWTAHARTKGSVNAPDIYNHEDFFKSDRFMGAAWKAMPADLSESK
;
A
#
# COMPACT_ATOMS: atom_id res chain seq x y z
N MET A 1 48.77 -53.09 33.81
CA MET A 1 48.00 -51.83 33.97
C MET A 1 48.05 -51.07 32.65
N LEU A 2 46.99 -51.18 31.83
CA LEU A 2 46.81 -50.32 30.65
C LEU A 2 46.04 -49.07 31.10
N LEU A 3 46.62 -47.88 30.93
CA LEU A 3 45.89 -46.62 31.01
C LEU A 3 45.44 -46.22 29.60
N ALA A 4 44.13 -46.30 29.35
CA ALA A 4 43.48 -45.70 28.19
C ALA A 4 43.16 -44.24 28.53
N GLY A 5 43.84 -43.30 27.88
CA GLY A 5 43.52 -41.88 27.95
C GLY A 5 42.40 -41.53 26.96
N LEU A 6 41.19 -41.30 27.45
CA LEU A 6 40.11 -40.66 26.68
C LEU A 6 40.45 -39.18 26.44
N CYS A 7 40.72 -38.81 25.19
CA CYS A 7 40.65 -37.42 24.76
C CYS A 7 39.19 -37.01 24.56
N TYR A 8 38.63 -36.29 25.52
CA TYR A 8 37.37 -35.56 25.34
C TYR A 8 37.64 -34.33 24.47
N SER A 9 37.34 -34.43 23.17
CA SER A 9 37.21 -33.26 22.30
C SER A 9 35.95 -32.49 22.68
N ALA A 10 36.08 -31.50 23.56
CA ALA A 10 35.03 -30.52 23.82
C ALA A 10 34.79 -29.70 22.54
N ILE A 11 33.75 -30.04 21.78
CA ILE A 11 33.24 -29.19 20.70
C ILE A 11 32.64 -27.96 21.38
N ALA A 12 33.46 -26.91 21.52
CA ALA A 12 32.99 -25.59 21.92
C ALA A 12 32.05 -25.08 20.83
N PHE A 13 30.73 -25.20 21.04
CA PHE A 13 29.76 -24.53 20.19
C PHE A 13 29.92 -23.02 20.38
N ALA A 14 30.61 -22.37 19.44
CA ALA A 14 30.76 -20.92 19.41
C ALA A 14 29.38 -20.24 19.58
N GLN A 15 29.30 -19.34 20.56
CA GLN A 15 28.10 -18.56 20.81
C GLN A 15 27.86 -17.61 19.64
N ILE A 16 26.60 -17.45 19.20
CA ILE A 16 26.28 -16.53 18.11
C ILE A 16 26.56 -15.11 18.60
N PRO A 17 27.40 -14.33 17.88
CA PRO A 17 27.78 -13.00 18.34
C PRO A 17 26.57 -12.07 18.37
N VAL A 18 26.43 -11.31 19.46
CA VAL A 18 25.42 -10.26 19.63
C VAL A 18 26.13 -8.94 19.91
N ASN A 19 26.00 -7.98 19.00
CA ASN A 19 26.55 -6.63 19.18
C ASN A 19 25.48 -5.69 19.78
N LEU A 20 25.81 -5.07 20.92
CA LEU A 20 24.98 -4.10 21.64
C LEU A 20 25.63 -2.72 21.77
N GLU A 21 26.69 -2.42 21.01
CA GLU A 21 27.46 -1.17 21.11
C GLU A 21 26.61 0.07 20.85
N LYS A 22 25.66 -0.03 19.92
CA LYS A 22 24.75 1.07 19.55
C LYS A 22 23.39 0.99 20.25
N PHE A 23 23.25 0.13 21.26
CA PHE A 23 22.04 0.03 22.06
C PHE A 23 22.13 0.96 23.27
N ASN A 24 21.11 1.79 23.48
CA ASN A 24 21.04 2.68 24.64
C ASN A 24 20.61 1.89 25.89
N ARG A 25 21.60 1.48 26.69
CA ARG A 25 21.39 0.74 27.95
C ARG A 25 20.69 1.56 29.05
N GLY A 26 20.70 2.90 28.94
CA GLY A 26 19.98 3.79 29.86
C GLY A 26 18.56 4.13 29.41
N GLY A 27 18.09 3.58 28.29
CA GLY A 27 16.74 3.78 27.78
C GLY A 27 15.68 2.91 28.47
N GLU A 28 14.42 3.07 28.06
CA GLU A 28 13.29 2.32 28.61
C GLU A 28 13.22 0.86 28.13
N ALA A 29 13.83 0.55 26.99
CA ALA A 29 13.94 -0.81 26.50
C ALA A 29 15.08 -1.53 27.20
N SER A 30 14.96 -2.85 27.39
CA SER A 30 16.03 -3.69 27.91
C SER A 30 16.32 -4.88 27.01
N VAL A 31 17.59 -5.29 27.01
CA VAL A 31 18.12 -6.36 26.17
C VAL A 31 18.91 -7.31 27.04
N THR A 32 18.63 -8.61 26.94
CA THR A 32 19.43 -9.65 27.59
C THR A 32 19.78 -10.74 26.60
N TYR A 33 20.97 -11.30 26.69
CA TYR A 33 21.41 -12.41 25.85
C TYR A 33 22.01 -13.50 26.72
N GLN A 34 21.32 -14.63 26.82
CA GLN A 34 21.73 -15.77 27.64
C GLN A 34 21.29 -17.07 26.97
N GLN A 35 22.10 -18.13 27.07
CA GLN A 35 21.77 -19.46 26.52
C GLN A 35 21.31 -19.42 25.05
N LYS A 36 21.95 -18.57 24.23
CA LYS A 36 21.62 -18.35 22.81
C LYS A 36 20.24 -17.75 22.53
N VAL A 37 19.55 -17.24 23.56
CA VAL A 37 18.29 -16.51 23.45
C VAL A 37 18.53 -15.02 23.67
N LEU A 38 18.17 -14.20 22.67
CA LEU A 38 18.21 -12.74 22.76
C LEU A 38 16.80 -12.24 23.12
N LYS A 39 16.66 -11.63 24.29
CA LYS A 39 15.38 -11.10 24.77
C LYS A 39 15.34 -9.59 24.63
N ILE A 40 14.27 -9.08 24.05
CA ILE A 40 13.95 -7.66 23.96
C ILE A 40 12.71 -7.39 24.79
N LYS A 41 12.78 -6.38 25.65
CA LYS A 41 11.62 -5.83 26.36
C LYS A 41 11.51 -4.35 26.05
N TRP A 42 10.33 -3.88 25.66
CA TRP A 42 10.10 -2.45 25.36
C TRP A 42 8.77 -1.97 25.95
N PRO A 43 8.65 -0.67 26.29
CA PRO A 43 7.41 -0.10 26.81
C PRO A 43 6.34 -0.06 25.71
N VAL A 44 5.13 -0.53 26.01
CA VAL A 44 3.99 -0.54 25.07
C VAL A 44 2.85 0.39 25.48
N GLY A 45 3.12 1.28 26.44
CA GLY A 45 2.14 2.20 27.04
C GLY A 45 1.42 1.59 28.26
N ASN A 46 0.73 2.43 29.02
CA ASN A 46 -0.08 2.03 30.19
C ASN A 46 0.67 1.17 31.24
N ASN A 47 1.96 1.43 31.45
CA ASN A 47 2.86 0.63 32.31
C ASN A 47 2.97 -0.85 31.92
N ASN A 48 2.64 -1.19 30.66
CA ASN A 48 2.81 -2.51 30.10
C ASN A 48 4.11 -2.58 29.29
N PHE A 49 4.62 -3.80 29.13
CA PHE A 49 5.80 -4.08 28.33
C PHE A 49 5.53 -5.18 27.31
N GLY A 50 5.95 -4.96 26.07
CA GLY A 50 6.08 -6.00 25.07
C GLY A 50 7.39 -6.75 25.28
N MET A 51 7.38 -8.05 25.02
CA MET A 51 8.57 -8.90 25.14
C MET A 51 8.66 -9.84 23.95
N VAL A 52 9.86 -9.96 23.37
CA VAL A 52 10.18 -10.94 22.34
C VAL A 52 11.48 -11.66 22.69
N ASP A 53 11.41 -12.98 22.74
CA ASP A 53 12.56 -13.86 22.90
C ASP A 53 12.93 -14.45 21.53
N PHE A 54 14.12 -14.12 21.03
CA PHE A 54 14.67 -14.68 19.80
C PHE A 54 15.57 -15.88 20.11
N ASP A 55 15.23 -17.07 19.62
CA ASP A 55 16.15 -18.22 19.67
C ASP A 55 17.09 -18.17 18.46
N LEU A 56 18.36 -17.88 18.72
CA LEU A 56 19.36 -17.75 17.66
C LEU A 56 19.89 -19.11 17.20
N GLN A 57 19.55 -20.21 17.87
CA GLN A 57 20.02 -21.54 17.47
C GLN A 57 19.53 -21.94 16.08
N SER A 58 20.43 -22.60 15.33
CA SER A 58 20.11 -23.17 14.02
C SER A 58 19.03 -24.24 14.15
N GLY A 59 18.06 -24.25 13.24
CA GLY A 59 16.96 -25.23 13.19
C GLY A 59 15.86 -25.04 14.25
N LYS A 60 16.00 -24.09 15.18
CA LYS A 60 14.92 -23.69 16.08
C LYS A 60 14.08 -22.56 15.47
N PRO A 61 12.80 -22.40 15.84
CA PRO A 61 12.00 -21.25 15.44
C PRO A 61 12.67 -19.94 15.86
N LEU A 62 12.57 -18.87 15.06
CA LEU A 62 13.20 -17.59 15.40
C LEU A 62 12.55 -16.94 16.62
N PHE A 63 11.23 -16.71 16.57
CA PHE A 63 10.48 -16.15 17.68
C PHE A 63 10.14 -17.29 18.64
N LYS A 64 10.94 -17.45 19.69
CA LYS A 64 10.70 -18.44 20.74
C LYS A 64 9.40 -18.10 21.48
N SER A 65 9.25 -16.84 21.86
CA SER A 65 8.02 -16.33 22.45
C SER A 65 7.81 -14.86 22.10
N ILE A 66 6.54 -14.50 21.94
CA ILE A 66 6.04 -13.14 21.87
C ILE A 66 5.08 -13.00 23.04
N SER A 67 5.30 -12.02 23.90
CA SER A 67 4.56 -11.86 25.15
C SER A 67 4.26 -10.40 25.43
N ILE A 68 3.29 -10.18 26.31
CA ILE A 68 3.01 -8.87 26.89
C ILE A 68 2.94 -9.03 28.40
N ALA A 69 3.54 -8.10 29.13
CA ALA A 69 3.62 -8.12 30.57
C ALA A 69 2.98 -6.86 31.16
N LYS A 70 2.22 -7.04 32.23
CA LYS A 70 1.67 -5.98 33.06
C LYS A 70 2.11 -6.23 34.49
N SER A 71 2.93 -5.32 35.04
CA SER A 71 3.56 -5.51 36.35
C SER A 71 4.33 -6.84 36.42
N ALA A 72 4.00 -7.74 37.37
CA ALA A 72 4.65 -9.04 37.53
C ALA A 72 4.04 -10.16 36.67
N THR A 73 2.90 -9.91 36.00
CA THR A 73 2.19 -10.93 35.23
C THR A 73 2.59 -10.84 33.75
N GLN A 74 3.11 -11.93 33.21
CA GLN A 74 3.43 -12.09 31.79
C GLN A 74 2.41 -13.02 31.14
N LYS A 75 1.86 -12.60 29.99
CA LYS A 75 1.00 -13.41 29.13
C LYS A 75 1.74 -13.76 27.84
N VAL A 76 1.74 -15.04 27.47
CA VAL A 76 2.35 -15.54 26.24
C VAL A 76 1.32 -15.53 25.12
N ILE A 77 1.58 -14.70 24.11
CA ILE A 77 0.64 -14.45 23.01
C ILE A 77 0.85 -15.45 21.88
N SER A 78 2.11 -15.77 21.59
CA SER A 78 2.45 -16.83 20.64
C SER A 78 3.86 -17.35 20.88
N THR A 79 4.12 -18.60 20.50
CA THR A 79 5.42 -19.26 20.65
C THR A 79 5.81 -19.97 19.37
N ASP A 80 7.12 -20.14 19.22
CA ASP A 80 7.72 -20.96 18.17
C ASP A 80 7.28 -20.55 16.75
N LEU A 81 7.48 -19.27 16.41
CA LEU A 81 7.18 -18.74 15.09
C LEU A 81 8.43 -18.51 14.26
N ASP A 82 8.33 -18.75 12.96
CA ASP A 82 9.30 -18.29 11.97
C ASP A 82 8.70 -17.20 11.08
N PRO A 83 9.45 -16.12 10.79
CA PRO A 83 9.07 -15.24 9.70
C PRO A 83 9.23 -15.98 8.37
N ALA A 84 8.23 -15.84 7.51
CA ALA A 84 8.24 -16.40 6.17
C ALA A 84 8.12 -15.28 5.15
N PHE A 85 8.96 -15.31 4.12
CA PHE A 85 8.92 -14.36 3.01
C PHE A 85 9.10 -15.09 1.69
N LEU A 86 8.27 -14.74 0.71
CA LEU A 86 8.45 -15.13 -0.68
C LEU A 86 8.73 -13.87 -1.50
N LEU A 87 9.79 -13.91 -2.30
CA LEU A 87 10.17 -12.83 -3.21
C LEU A 87 9.93 -13.26 -4.64
N SER A 88 9.01 -12.59 -5.33
CA SER A 88 8.82 -12.76 -6.77
C SER A 88 9.66 -11.73 -7.51
N ILE A 89 10.53 -12.22 -8.38
CA ILE A 89 11.50 -11.41 -9.14
C ILE A 89 11.10 -11.45 -10.60
N GLY A 90 10.84 -10.27 -11.15
CA GLY A 90 10.58 -10.04 -12.56
C GLY A 90 11.61 -9.10 -13.18
N LYS A 91 11.39 -8.75 -14.44
CA LYS A 91 12.22 -7.82 -15.20
C LYS A 91 11.40 -6.59 -15.59
N ARG A 92 11.97 -5.40 -15.50
CA ARG A 92 11.42 -4.13 -15.98
C ARG A 92 11.78 -3.86 -17.43
N ASP A 93 10.94 -3.09 -18.12
CA ASP A 93 11.27 -2.55 -19.44
C ASP A 93 11.78 -1.10 -19.33
N LEU A 94 13.03 -0.94 -18.92
CA LEU A 94 13.64 0.40 -18.75
C LEU A 94 13.80 1.16 -20.08
N MET A 95 13.81 0.45 -21.21
CA MET A 95 14.09 1.05 -22.52
C MET A 95 12.85 1.69 -23.13
N SER A 96 11.74 0.96 -23.21
CA SER A 96 10.52 1.52 -23.82
C SER A 96 9.81 2.54 -22.93
N GLN A 97 10.19 2.65 -21.65
CA GLN A 97 9.46 3.39 -20.64
C GLN A 97 10.29 4.45 -19.88
N ASN A 98 11.39 4.95 -20.48
CA ASN A 98 12.17 6.07 -19.98
C ASN A 98 12.76 5.88 -18.56
N GLY A 99 13.47 4.77 -18.35
CA GLY A 99 14.21 4.51 -17.11
C GLY A 99 13.35 3.97 -15.98
N TRP A 100 13.62 4.35 -14.73
CA TRP A 100 12.96 3.79 -13.53
C TRP A 100 11.58 4.38 -13.21
N ASN A 101 11.21 5.45 -13.92
CA ASN A 101 9.93 6.12 -13.78
C ASN A 101 8.85 5.47 -14.66
N ILE A 102 8.59 4.18 -14.41
CA ILE A 102 7.66 3.40 -15.24
C ILE A 102 6.38 3.13 -14.48
N PHE A 103 5.27 3.43 -15.14
CA PHE A 103 3.95 2.96 -14.76
C PHE A 103 3.38 1.93 -15.74
N PHE A 104 3.53 2.16 -17.05
CA PHE A 104 2.95 1.31 -18.09
C PHE A 104 3.82 0.07 -18.38
N ASP A 105 4.14 -0.70 -17.34
CA ASP A 105 4.94 -1.93 -17.47
C ASP A 105 4.10 -3.16 -17.20
N LYS A 106 4.27 -4.21 -18.02
CA LYS A 106 3.59 -5.52 -17.89
C LYS A 106 4.53 -6.60 -17.40
N VAL A 107 5.00 -6.45 -16.17
CA VAL A 107 5.94 -7.40 -15.52
C VAL A 107 5.41 -8.85 -15.52
N PRO A 108 4.13 -9.12 -15.20
CA PRO A 108 3.65 -10.51 -15.08
C PRO A 108 3.66 -11.28 -16.40
N ASN A 109 3.62 -10.58 -17.54
CA ASN A 109 3.62 -11.17 -18.88
C ASN A 109 5.03 -11.59 -19.35
N ARG A 110 6.06 -11.34 -18.55
CA ARG A 110 7.45 -11.72 -18.83
C ARG A 110 7.91 -12.80 -17.84
N PRO A 111 8.99 -13.52 -18.16
CA PRO A 111 9.56 -14.50 -17.24
C PRO A 111 9.82 -13.89 -15.87
N HIS A 112 9.23 -14.51 -14.85
CA HIS A 112 9.40 -14.16 -13.46
C HIS A 112 9.43 -15.45 -12.64
N LYS A 113 10.03 -15.40 -11.44
CA LYS A 113 10.10 -16.55 -10.55
C LYS A 113 9.99 -16.12 -9.10
N THR A 114 9.30 -16.94 -8.31
CA THR A 114 9.20 -16.77 -6.86
C THR A 114 10.25 -17.61 -6.15
N TYR A 115 10.87 -17.02 -5.13
CA TYR A 115 11.91 -17.63 -4.31
C TYR A 115 11.55 -17.50 -2.84
N ASN A 116 11.87 -18.52 -2.05
CA ASN A 116 11.83 -18.41 -0.60
C ASN A 116 13.02 -17.58 -0.12
N ILE A 117 12.80 -16.63 0.77
CA ILE A 117 13.91 -15.90 1.42
C ILE A 117 14.40 -16.73 2.59
N VAL A 118 15.64 -17.21 2.49
CA VAL A 118 16.24 -18.09 3.49
C VAL A 118 17.01 -17.27 4.51
N LEU A 119 16.67 -17.45 5.80
CA LEU A 119 17.39 -16.87 6.93
C LEU A 119 18.47 -17.82 7.45
N LYS A 120 19.70 -17.32 7.54
CA LYS A 120 20.78 -17.93 8.31
C LYS A 120 21.07 -17.10 9.56
N LYS A 121 20.78 -17.66 10.74
CA LYS A 121 21.01 -17.02 12.05
C LYS A 121 22.50 -17.03 12.43
N SER A 122 23.28 -16.11 11.87
CA SER A 122 24.74 -16.05 12.07
C SER A 122 25.20 -15.03 13.11
N SER A 123 24.39 -14.02 13.40
CA SER A 123 24.73 -12.89 14.28
C SER A 123 23.47 -12.13 14.65
N ALA A 124 23.54 -11.30 15.69
CA ALA A 124 22.53 -10.27 15.95
C ALA A 124 23.19 -8.93 16.29
N VAL A 125 22.53 -7.84 15.93
CA VAL A 125 22.92 -6.48 16.31
C VAL A 125 21.70 -5.76 16.85
N VAL A 126 21.80 -5.15 18.02
CA VAL A 126 20.72 -4.32 18.58
C VAL A 126 21.17 -2.88 18.64
N LYS A 127 20.29 -1.98 18.17
CA LYS A 127 20.54 -0.54 18.11
C LYS A 127 19.32 0.23 18.62
N THR A 128 19.56 1.41 19.16
CA THR A 128 18.50 2.38 19.44
C THR A 128 18.51 3.46 18.36
N ILE A 129 17.35 3.72 17.73
CA ILE A 129 17.17 4.76 16.72
C ILE A 129 15.99 5.63 17.14
N GLY A 130 16.27 6.83 17.66
CA GLY A 130 15.25 7.67 18.29
C GLY A 130 14.56 6.90 19.42
N SER A 131 13.23 6.78 19.36
CA SER A 131 12.42 6.01 20.30
C SER A 131 12.29 4.51 19.96
N ARG A 132 12.98 4.02 18.94
CA ARG A 132 12.83 2.65 18.42
C ARG A 132 13.99 1.78 18.84
N THR A 133 13.71 0.51 19.14
CA THR A 133 14.74 -0.52 19.27
C THR A 133 14.75 -1.38 18.02
N VAL A 134 15.89 -1.49 17.36
CA VAL A 134 16.04 -2.22 16.09
C VAL A 134 16.98 -3.39 16.30
N VAL A 135 16.53 -4.59 15.94
CA VAL A 135 17.30 -5.83 15.99
C VAL A 135 17.54 -6.32 14.58
N THR A 136 18.79 -6.38 14.15
CA THR A 136 19.20 -7.01 12.89
C THR A 136 19.68 -8.42 13.19
N ILE A 137 19.15 -9.43 12.48
CA ILE A 137 19.45 -10.85 12.71
C ILE A 137 19.94 -11.49 11.41
N GLY A 138 21.11 -12.12 11.51
CA GLY A 138 21.64 -13.05 10.52
C GLY A 138 21.79 -12.45 9.13
N SER A 139 21.81 -13.33 8.13
CA SER A 139 21.82 -12.99 6.70
C SER A 139 20.62 -13.62 6.00
N LEU A 140 20.05 -12.91 5.04
CA LEU A 140 18.99 -13.36 4.15
C LEU A 140 19.51 -13.54 2.73
N THR A 141 19.00 -14.56 2.02
CA THR A 141 19.32 -14.79 0.61
C THR A 141 18.09 -15.26 -0.16
N ALA A 142 17.94 -14.77 -1.40
CA ALA A 142 16.96 -15.25 -2.37
C ALA A 142 17.44 -14.93 -3.79
N ASP A 143 17.78 -15.95 -4.59
CA ASP A 143 18.32 -15.75 -5.94
C ASP A 143 19.51 -14.75 -5.92
N ARG A 144 19.44 -13.67 -6.70
CA ARG A 144 20.43 -12.58 -6.76
C ARG A 144 20.32 -11.53 -5.65
N PHE A 145 19.38 -11.69 -4.71
CA PHE A 145 19.24 -10.80 -3.57
C PHE A 145 19.93 -11.35 -2.32
N SER A 146 20.54 -10.44 -1.57
CA SER A 146 21.08 -10.70 -0.24
C SER A 146 20.75 -9.55 0.71
N GLY A 147 20.74 -9.82 2.00
CA GLY A 147 20.27 -8.85 2.98
C GLY A 147 20.31 -9.35 4.40
N ASN A 148 19.54 -8.72 5.29
CA ASN A 148 19.41 -9.12 6.68
C ASN A 148 17.94 -9.03 7.13
N LEU A 149 17.59 -9.79 8.16
CA LEU A 149 16.29 -9.63 8.82
C LEU A 149 16.38 -8.48 9.82
N GLU A 150 15.42 -7.57 9.80
CA GLU A 150 15.32 -6.47 10.75
C GLU A 150 13.97 -6.54 11.48
N ILE A 151 14.01 -6.40 12.81
CA ILE A 151 12.82 -6.29 13.66
C ILE A 151 12.89 -4.94 14.37
N THR A 152 11.86 -4.11 14.19
CA THR A 152 11.77 -2.78 14.83
C THR A 152 10.65 -2.77 15.86
N PHE A 153 10.99 -2.43 17.10
CA PHE A 153 10.05 -2.25 18.21
C PHE A 153 9.78 -0.77 18.44
N TYR A 154 8.51 -0.40 18.59
CA TYR A 154 8.09 0.99 18.74
C TYR A 154 7.70 1.28 20.19
N ASN A 155 8.48 2.11 20.89
CA ASN A 155 8.14 2.50 22.26
C ASN A 155 6.77 3.21 22.30
N GLY A 156 5.98 2.89 23.33
CA GLY A 156 4.62 3.40 23.52
C GLY A 156 3.55 2.65 22.74
N SER A 157 3.90 1.58 22.01
CA SER A 157 2.96 0.78 21.22
C SER A 157 3.29 -0.71 21.27
N PRO A 158 2.30 -1.61 21.39
CA PRO A 158 2.50 -3.07 21.28
C PRO A 158 2.77 -3.54 19.85
N LEU A 159 3.11 -2.60 18.96
CA LEU A 159 3.46 -2.81 17.56
C LEU A 159 4.95 -3.13 17.42
N PHE A 160 5.26 -4.07 16.54
CA PHE A 160 6.60 -4.23 15.99
C PHE A 160 6.54 -4.52 14.49
N ASN A 161 7.60 -4.17 13.77
CA ASN A 161 7.74 -4.43 12.33
C ASN A 161 8.75 -5.55 12.11
N VAL A 162 8.48 -6.42 11.13
CA VAL A 162 9.40 -7.46 10.68
C VAL A 162 9.70 -7.23 9.20
N ALA A 163 10.97 -7.03 8.85
CA ALA A 163 11.39 -6.68 7.50
C ALA A 163 12.54 -7.56 7.02
N ALA A 164 12.38 -8.17 5.84
CA ALA A 164 13.50 -8.64 5.06
C ALA A 164 14.07 -7.44 4.27
N VAL A 165 15.22 -6.91 4.70
CA VAL A 165 15.88 -5.79 4.04
C VAL A 165 16.88 -6.34 3.03
N MET A 166 16.51 -6.30 1.75
CA MET A 166 17.17 -7.04 0.66
C MET A 166 17.72 -6.08 -0.40
N THR A 167 18.90 -6.38 -0.93
CA THR A 167 19.54 -5.61 -2.00
C THR A 167 19.97 -6.55 -3.13
N THR A 168 19.96 -6.02 -4.35
CA THR A 168 20.46 -6.67 -5.58
C THR A 168 21.40 -5.73 -6.31
N GLN A 169 22.33 -6.28 -7.08
CA GLN A 169 23.14 -5.53 -8.07
C GLN A 169 22.51 -5.56 -9.46
N ALA A 170 21.51 -6.41 -9.69
CA ALA A 170 20.94 -6.61 -11.00
C ALA A 170 20.03 -5.44 -11.41
N ASP A 171 20.32 -4.86 -12.57
CA ASP A 171 19.53 -3.79 -13.15
C ASP A 171 18.19 -4.31 -13.72
N ALA A 172 17.28 -3.37 -13.99
CA ALA A 172 15.94 -3.65 -14.52
C ALA A 172 15.17 -4.69 -13.70
N THR A 173 15.33 -4.69 -12.37
CA THR A 173 14.65 -5.63 -11.48
C THR A 173 13.29 -5.08 -11.01
N ALA A 174 12.26 -5.92 -11.14
CA ALA A 174 10.93 -5.69 -10.57
C ALA A 174 10.67 -6.70 -9.46
N ILE A 175 10.00 -6.30 -8.38
CA ILE A 175 9.67 -7.21 -7.29
C ILE A 175 8.25 -7.06 -6.76
N VAL A 176 7.69 -8.16 -6.27
CA VAL A 176 6.59 -8.19 -5.29
C VAL A 176 6.90 -9.26 -4.26
N TYR A 177 6.31 -9.16 -3.07
CA TYR A 177 6.59 -10.09 -1.98
C TYR A 177 5.33 -10.53 -1.24
N ASP A 178 5.39 -11.74 -0.71
CA ASP A 178 4.45 -12.23 0.29
C ASP A 178 5.21 -12.39 1.60
N ALA A 179 4.56 -12.13 2.74
CA ALA A 179 5.21 -12.21 4.04
C ALA A 179 4.24 -12.64 5.14
N GLY A 180 4.76 -13.23 6.21
CA GLY A 180 3.94 -13.60 7.35
C GLY A 180 4.70 -14.35 8.45
N LEU A 181 3.96 -14.99 9.33
CA LEU A 181 4.48 -15.83 10.40
C LEU A 181 3.94 -17.26 10.25
N VAL A 182 4.81 -18.24 10.46
CA VAL A 182 4.49 -19.66 10.44
C VAL A 182 4.63 -20.24 11.85
N SER A 183 3.62 -20.94 12.32
CA SER A 183 3.67 -21.64 13.60
C SER A 183 4.39 -22.98 13.47
N ARG A 184 5.34 -23.24 14.37
CA ARG A 184 6.06 -24.52 14.51
C ARG A 184 5.57 -25.36 15.69
N SER A 185 4.79 -24.76 16.59
CA SER A 185 4.24 -25.40 17.80
C SER A 185 2.77 -25.77 17.69
N ASN A 186 2.08 -25.32 16.64
CA ASN A 186 0.63 -25.47 16.47
C ASN A 186 -0.19 -24.90 17.64
N SER A 187 0.23 -23.76 18.19
CA SER A 187 -0.34 -23.15 19.40
C SER A 187 -1.53 -22.20 19.16
N TRP A 188 -1.81 -21.81 17.92
CA TRP A 188 -2.98 -21.01 17.56
C TRP A 188 -4.26 -21.83 17.51
N LYS A 189 -5.34 -21.27 18.07
CA LYS A 189 -6.68 -21.88 18.14
C LYS A 189 -7.61 -21.38 17.04
N ASN A 190 -7.58 -20.06 16.79
CA ASN A 190 -8.48 -19.40 15.84
C ASN A 190 -7.73 -18.37 15.02
N ILE A 191 -8.27 -18.07 13.85
CA ILE A 191 -7.94 -16.88 13.08
C ILE A 191 -9.17 -16.01 12.91
N SER A 192 -8.97 -14.70 12.80
CA SER A 192 -10.05 -13.75 12.53
C SER A 192 -9.65 -12.66 11.54
N TRP A 193 -10.63 -12.13 10.81
CA TRP A 193 -10.46 -11.06 9.84
C TRP A 193 -11.77 -10.28 9.65
N THR A 194 -11.70 -9.08 9.09
CA THR A 194 -12.92 -8.36 8.67
C THR A 194 -13.18 -8.55 7.18
N SER A 195 -14.37 -9.05 6.83
CA SER A 195 -14.81 -9.19 5.44
C SER A 195 -14.92 -7.84 4.73
N THR A 196 -15.02 -7.86 3.40
CA THR A 196 -15.29 -6.66 2.59
C THR A 196 -16.63 -6.00 2.92
N SER A 197 -17.59 -6.76 3.43
CA SER A 197 -18.86 -6.29 3.98
C SER A 197 -18.80 -5.73 5.41
N ASP A 198 -17.59 -5.52 5.97
CA ASP A 198 -17.37 -4.99 7.33
C ASP A 198 -17.85 -5.90 8.48
N SER A 199 -17.98 -7.19 8.24
CA SER A 199 -18.31 -8.16 9.29
C SER A 199 -17.08 -8.88 9.80
N LEU A 200 -16.95 -9.01 11.13
CA LEU A 200 -15.92 -9.84 11.72
C LEU A 200 -16.20 -11.31 11.41
N LYS A 201 -15.20 -12.00 10.86
CA LYS A 201 -15.20 -13.43 10.61
C LYS A 201 -14.16 -14.08 11.50
N ARG A 202 -14.45 -15.31 11.92
CA ARG A 202 -13.60 -16.15 12.75
C ARG A 202 -13.66 -17.59 12.24
N ALA A 203 -12.54 -18.27 12.26
CA ALA A 203 -12.44 -19.69 11.92
C ALA A 203 -11.46 -20.39 12.86
N GLU A 204 -11.75 -21.64 13.19
CA GLU A 204 -10.83 -22.52 13.91
C GLU A 204 -9.60 -22.83 13.04
N VAL A 205 -8.42 -22.89 13.66
CA VAL A 205 -7.19 -23.28 12.98
C VAL A 205 -7.16 -24.80 12.80
N LYS A 206 -7.16 -25.23 11.54
CA LYS A 206 -6.93 -26.62 11.16
C LYS A 206 -5.55 -26.71 10.52
N TYR A 207 -4.56 -27.21 11.26
CA TYR A 207 -3.15 -27.16 10.86
C TYR A 207 -2.82 -27.90 9.55
N GLY A 208 -3.64 -28.86 9.12
CA GLY A 208 -3.49 -29.55 7.84
C GLY A 208 -4.20 -28.88 6.66
N ASP A 209 -4.94 -27.79 6.88
CA ASP A 209 -5.66 -27.10 5.80
C ASP A 209 -4.66 -26.41 4.87
N THR A 210 -4.75 -26.71 3.58
CA THR A 210 -3.98 -26.02 2.54
C THR A 210 -4.25 -24.53 2.52
N ALA A 211 -3.23 -23.74 2.22
CA ALA A 211 -3.34 -22.29 2.26
C ALA A 211 -4.41 -21.70 1.32
N LYS A 212 -5.08 -20.66 1.81
CA LYS A 212 -6.15 -19.90 1.14
C LYS A 212 -5.87 -18.41 1.18
N ASN A 213 -6.35 -17.69 0.17
CA ASN A 213 -6.27 -16.23 0.10
C ASN A 213 -7.64 -15.61 0.42
N LEU A 214 -7.66 -14.55 1.22
CA LEU A 214 -8.88 -13.91 1.72
C LEU A 214 -9.01 -12.46 1.24
N ALA A 215 -10.22 -12.11 0.77
CA ALA A 215 -10.61 -10.72 0.54
C ALA A 215 -11.06 -10.09 1.87
N VAL A 216 -10.33 -9.06 2.31
CA VAL A 216 -10.51 -8.45 3.65
C VAL A 216 -10.50 -6.92 3.56
N LYS A 217 -11.23 -6.22 4.45
CA LYS A 217 -11.30 -4.75 4.45
C LYS A 217 -10.00 -4.10 4.93
N TYR A 218 -9.58 -4.37 6.17
CA TYR A 218 -8.43 -3.68 6.82
C TYR A 218 -7.07 -4.31 6.52
N ARG A 219 -6.96 -5.17 5.50
CA ARG A 219 -5.71 -5.90 5.15
C ARG A 219 -5.07 -6.57 6.38
N THR A 220 -5.89 -7.11 7.28
CA THR A 220 -5.45 -7.63 8.59
C THR A 220 -6.01 -9.02 8.80
N ILE A 221 -5.18 -9.89 9.38
CA ILE A 221 -5.58 -11.19 9.93
C ILE A 221 -4.99 -11.32 11.34
N THR A 222 -5.72 -11.96 12.24
CA THR A 222 -5.24 -12.28 13.59
C THR A 222 -5.13 -13.78 13.76
N ALA A 223 -4.19 -14.21 14.61
CA ALA A 223 -4.15 -15.55 15.15
C ALA A 223 -4.27 -15.48 16.68
N GLN A 224 -5.21 -16.24 17.24
CA GLN A 224 -5.45 -16.32 18.68
C GLN A 224 -4.67 -17.49 19.27
N GLY A 225 -3.81 -17.21 20.24
CA GLY A 225 -3.14 -18.21 21.09
C GLY A 225 -3.93 -18.50 22.37
N GLU A 226 -3.23 -18.96 23.40
CA GLU A 226 -3.82 -19.27 24.72
C GLU A 226 -4.24 -18.00 25.46
N GLU A 227 -3.34 -17.00 25.55
CA GLU A 227 -3.50 -15.84 26.43
C GLU A 227 -3.72 -14.51 25.69
N GLY A 228 -3.94 -14.56 24.37
CA GLY A 228 -4.24 -13.37 23.58
C GLY A 228 -4.14 -13.61 22.07
N SER A 229 -3.94 -12.54 21.30
CA SER A 229 -3.92 -12.59 19.84
C SER A 229 -2.80 -11.75 19.24
N LEU A 230 -2.30 -12.20 18.09
CA LEU A 230 -1.30 -11.51 17.28
C LEU A 230 -1.94 -11.10 15.96
N ALA A 231 -1.98 -9.80 15.66
CA ALA A 231 -2.44 -9.31 14.37
C ALA A 231 -1.27 -9.14 13.39
N ILE A 232 -1.48 -9.47 12.12
CA ILE A 232 -0.55 -9.23 11.01
C ILE A 232 -1.23 -8.39 9.95
N PHE A 233 -0.54 -7.34 9.49
CA PHE A 233 -1.03 -6.41 8.48
C PHE A 233 0.14 -5.71 7.75
N PRO A 234 -0.08 -5.19 6.53
CA PRO A 234 0.98 -4.55 5.77
C PRO A 234 1.26 -3.12 6.24
N ALA A 235 2.36 -2.53 5.77
CA ALA A 235 2.63 -1.10 5.96
C ALA A 235 1.54 -0.23 5.30
N PRO A 236 0.87 0.66 6.04
CA PRO A 236 -0.01 1.66 5.45
C PRO A 236 0.74 2.51 4.43
N HIS A 237 0.11 2.80 3.29
CA HIS A 237 0.61 3.71 2.23
C HIS A 237 1.90 3.31 1.48
N GLN A 238 2.61 2.26 1.91
CA GLN A 238 3.81 1.75 1.21
C GLN A 238 3.61 0.38 0.55
N TYR A 239 2.63 -0.39 1.00
CA TYR A 239 2.49 -1.78 0.58
C TYR A 239 1.88 -1.99 -0.79
N PHE A 240 1.16 -1.02 -1.37
CA PHE A 240 0.55 -1.21 -2.68
C PHE A 240 1.38 -0.50 -3.76
N TYR A 241 1.74 -1.25 -4.80
CA TYR A 241 2.22 -0.69 -6.06
C TYR A 241 1.03 -0.18 -6.88
N PRO A 242 1.23 0.81 -7.77
CA PRO A 242 0.12 1.48 -8.42
C PRO A 242 -0.50 0.57 -9.49
N LEU A 243 -1.84 0.49 -9.46
CA LEU A 243 -2.69 -0.21 -10.43
C LEU A 243 -3.69 0.80 -11.00
N ASP A 244 -4.28 0.50 -12.16
CA ASP A 244 -5.36 1.32 -12.73
C ASP A 244 -6.66 1.09 -11.94
N GLU A 245 -6.90 -0.14 -11.46
CA GLU A 245 -8.10 -0.51 -10.72
C GLU A 245 -7.84 -0.79 -9.23
N ALA A 246 -8.76 -0.38 -8.37
CA ALA A 246 -8.68 -0.55 -6.91
C ALA A 246 -9.39 -1.82 -6.40
N PHE A 247 -9.05 -3.00 -6.96
CA PHE A 247 -9.67 -4.25 -6.56
C PHE A 247 -9.17 -4.78 -5.20
N ASN A 248 -10.04 -5.54 -4.51
CA ASN A 248 -9.60 -6.39 -3.40
C ASN A 248 -9.03 -7.71 -3.95
N LEU A 249 -7.72 -7.73 -4.21
CA LEU A 249 -7.02 -8.88 -4.81
C LEU A 249 -6.66 -9.97 -3.78
N LYS A 250 -7.46 -10.11 -2.71
CA LYS A 250 -7.26 -11.09 -1.63
C LYS A 250 -5.87 -10.99 -0.97
N PHE A 251 -5.59 -9.84 -0.36
CA PHE A 251 -4.26 -9.46 0.13
C PHE A 251 -3.76 -10.21 1.36
N ILE A 252 -4.54 -11.13 1.90
CA ILE A 252 -4.19 -11.95 3.08
C ILE A 252 -4.16 -13.41 2.70
N TRP A 253 -3.27 -14.18 3.32
CA TRP A 253 -3.24 -15.63 3.25
C TRP A 253 -3.22 -16.27 4.63
N HIS A 254 -3.70 -17.51 4.71
CA HIS A 254 -3.51 -18.39 5.87
C HIS A 254 -3.54 -19.87 5.45
N GLY A 255 -2.92 -20.75 6.23
CA GLY A 255 -2.91 -22.20 6.03
C GLY A 255 -1.52 -22.79 5.83
N ASP A 256 -1.47 -24.11 5.66
CA ASP A 256 -0.24 -24.88 5.45
C ASP A 256 0.19 -24.91 3.98
N LYS A 257 1.48 -25.14 3.75
CA LYS A 257 2.12 -25.22 2.43
C LYS A 257 1.81 -24.00 1.58
N TYR A 258 1.95 -22.80 2.14
CA TYR A 258 1.65 -21.57 1.41
C TYR A 258 2.47 -21.51 0.12
N ARG A 259 1.78 -21.28 -1.01
CA ARG A 259 2.31 -21.33 -2.38
C ARG A 259 3.05 -22.64 -2.73
N LYS A 260 2.87 -23.72 -1.96
CA LYS A 260 3.65 -24.96 -2.00
C LYS A 260 5.16 -24.76 -1.75
N MET A 261 5.52 -23.67 -1.08
CA MET A 261 6.92 -23.26 -0.87
C MET A 261 7.27 -23.03 0.60
N ILE A 262 6.28 -22.71 1.44
CA ILE A 262 6.46 -22.46 2.87
C ILE A 262 5.79 -23.60 3.65
N ASP A 263 6.59 -24.43 4.31
CA ASP A 263 6.09 -25.52 5.15
C ASP A 263 5.59 -24.99 6.49
N GLY A 264 4.47 -25.52 6.98
CA GLY A 264 3.83 -25.17 8.24
C GLY A 264 2.64 -24.22 8.06
N TYR A 265 1.69 -24.30 8.99
CA TYR A 265 0.54 -23.40 9.00
C TYR A 265 0.97 -21.99 9.35
N GLY A 266 0.67 -21.03 8.49
CA GLY A 266 0.97 -19.62 8.71
C GLY A 266 -0.21 -18.70 8.46
N ILE A 267 0.00 -17.42 8.80
CA ILE A 267 -0.85 -16.28 8.44
C ILE A 267 0.03 -15.15 7.90
N GLY A 268 -0.48 -14.36 6.95
CA GLY A 268 0.31 -13.26 6.42
C GLY A 268 -0.37 -12.41 5.35
N ILE A 269 0.43 -11.51 4.78
CA ILE A 269 0.11 -10.61 3.68
C ILE A 269 0.65 -11.16 2.36
N ARG A 270 0.00 -10.82 1.25
CA ARG A 270 0.43 -11.23 -0.09
C ARG A 270 0.14 -10.20 -1.17
N HIS A 271 0.82 -10.35 -2.29
CA HIS A 271 0.48 -9.69 -3.55
C HIS A 271 -0.13 -10.65 -4.55
N ASP A 272 -1.02 -10.10 -5.38
CA ASP A 272 -1.37 -10.72 -6.64
C ASP A 272 -0.35 -10.38 -7.70
N LEU A 273 0.16 -11.43 -8.35
CA LEU A 273 1.15 -11.30 -9.40
C LEU A 273 0.53 -10.62 -10.61
N GLU A 274 -0.74 -10.88 -10.90
CA GLU A 274 -1.43 -10.39 -12.10
C GLU A 274 -2.16 -9.07 -11.86
N GLY A 275 -2.21 -8.57 -10.61
CA GLY A 275 -2.80 -7.25 -10.32
C GLY A 275 -4.22 -7.08 -10.83
N ASP A 276 -4.45 -5.99 -11.56
CA ASP A 276 -5.68 -5.70 -12.30
C ASP A 276 -5.68 -6.23 -13.75
N ARG A 277 -4.63 -6.96 -14.15
CA ARG A 277 -4.37 -7.50 -15.50
C ARG A 277 -4.27 -6.44 -16.60
N ARG A 278 -3.99 -5.18 -16.24
CA ARG A 278 -3.75 -4.08 -17.19
C ARG A 278 -2.26 -3.88 -17.41
N PHE A 279 -1.64 -2.99 -16.63
CA PHE A 279 -0.20 -2.75 -16.68
C PHE A 279 0.50 -3.62 -15.64
N VAL A 280 0.27 -3.40 -14.34
CA VAL A 280 0.86 -4.23 -13.27
C VAL A 280 2.40 -4.10 -13.21
N PRO A 281 2.93 -2.91 -12.86
CA PRO A 281 4.36 -2.60 -12.98
C PRO A 281 5.27 -3.23 -11.92
N TRP A 282 4.69 -3.79 -10.84
CA TRP A 282 5.40 -4.23 -9.63
C TRP A 282 6.29 -3.12 -9.02
N PHE A 283 6.93 -3.38 -7.89
CA PHE A 283 7.85 -2.42 -7.28
C PHE A 283 9.17 -2.35 -8.06
N ASN A 284 9.75 -1.16 -8.14
CA ASN A 284 11.14 -0.96 -8.53
C ASN A 284 12.07 -1.66 -7.53
N ALA A 285 13.16 -2.22 -8.02
CA ALA A 285 14.30 -2.61 -7.20
C ALA A 285 15.62 -2.17 -7.89
N PRO A 286 15.96 -0.87 -7.86
CA PRO A 286 17.18 -0.37 -8.49
C PRO A 286 18.44 -0.98 -7.85
N PRO A 287 19.54 -1.15 -8.60
CA PRO A 287 20.78 -1.70 -8.07
C PRO A 287 21.25 -0.97 -6.80
N ASN A 288 21.80 -1.71 -5.84
CA ASN A 288 22.34 -1.19 -4.59
C ASN A 288 21.36 -0.54 -3.61
N THR A 289 20.06 -0.56 -3.90
CA THR A 289 19.03 -0.04 -2.99
C THR A 289 18.59 -1.08 -1.96
N GLN A 290 18.17 -0.65 -0.78
CA GLN A 290 17.74 -1.53 0.32
C GLN A 290 16.24 -1.71 0.34
N GLN A 291 15.72 -2.68 -0.42
CA GLN A 291 14.29 -2.95 -0.50
C GLN A 291 13.76 -3.54 0.81
N ARG A 292 12.84 -2.84 1.48
CA ARG A 292 12.32 -3.21 2.81
C ARG A 292 11.00 -4.00 2.69
N LEU A 293 11.11 -5.31 2.49
CA LEU A 293 9.96 -6.22 2.39
C LEU A 293 9.40 -6.47 3.79
N ASN A 294 8.35 -5.75 4.19
CA ASN A 294 7.95 -5.72 5.59
C ASN A 294 6.46 -6.00 5.84
N PHE A 295 6.16 -6.40 7.07
CA PHE A 295 4.83 -6.45 7.64
C PHE A 295 4.88 -6.04 9.11
N PHE A 296 3.73 -5.65 9.64
CA PHE A 296 3.56 -5.30 11.03
C PHE A 296 2.91 -6.42 11.81
N CYS A 297 3.32 -6.52 13.08
CA CYS A 297 2.72 -7.35 14.08
C CYS A 297 2.23 -6.49 15.24
N LEU A 298 0.98 -6.68 15.66
CA LEU A 298 0.43 -6.01 16.84
C LEU A 298 0.03 -7.05 17.89
N ILE A 299 0.59 -6.89 19.08
CA ILE A 299 0.33 -7.76 20.22
C ILE A 299 -0.94 -7.29 20.94
N SER A 300 -1.87 -8.21 21.22
CA SER A 300 -3.07 -7.95 22.00
C SER A 300 -3.23 -8.96 23.13
N GLU A 301 -3.37 -8.47 24.36
CA GLU A 301 -3.65 -9.30 25.54
C GLU A 301 -5.12 -9.74 25.67
N THR A 302 -5.95 -9.32 24.71
CA THR A 302 -7.36 -9.67 24.60
C THR A 302 -7.64 -10.41 23.29
N GLY A 303 -8.89 -10.83 23.09
CA GLY A 303 -9.31 -11.62 21.93
C GLY A 303 -9.19 -10.89 20.59
N ASP A 304 -9.40 -11.63 19.50
CA ASP A 304 -9.21 -11.17 18.12
C ASP A 304 -9.92 -9.85 17.76
N THR A 305 -11.13 -9.62 18.28
CA THR A 305 -11.93 -8.42 18.01
C THR A 305 -11.17 -7.15 18.39
N ASP A 306 -10.52 -7.17 19.55
CA ASP A 306 -9.81 -6.01 20.09
C ASP A 306 -8.47 -5.76 19.40
N ALA A 307 -7.82 -6.83 18.95
CA ALA A 307 -6.61 -6.74 18.14
C ALA A 307 -6.91 -6.03 16.81
N ILE A 308 -7.96 -6.45 16.09
CA ILE A 308 -8.38 -5.78 14.86
C ILE A 308 -8.81 -4.34 15.14
N ALA A 309 -9.60 -4.09 16.19
CA ALA A 309 -9.97 -2.72 16.58
C ALA A 309 -8.74 -1.83 16.83
N SER A 310 -7.68 -2.40 17.41
CA SER A 310 -6.43 -1.69 17.63
C SER A 310 -5.64 -1.41 16.35
N VAL A 311 -5.64 -2.34 15.39
CA VAL A 311 -5.05 -2.10 14.07
C VAL A 311 -5.76 -0.96 13.34
N LYS A 312 -7.10 -0.91 13.40
CA LYS A 312 -7.88 0.15 12.74
C LYS A 312 -7.51 1.56 13.18
N ARG A 313 -6.96 1.75 14.39
CA ARG A 313 -6.51 3.07 14.86
C ARG A 313 -5.36 3.63 14.02
N PHE A 314 -4.50 2.78 13.44
CA PHE A 314 -3.38 3.25 12.60
C PHE A 314 -3.83 3.81 11.25
N THR A 315 -5.04 3.47 10.78
CA THR A 315 -5.60 3.97 9.52
C THR A 315 -6.88 4.78 9.72
N ASN A 316 -7.23 5.11 10.96
CA ASN A 316 -8.51 5.73 11.31
C ASN A 316 -9.72 4.99 10.69
N ASN A 317 -9.77 3.66 10.82
CA ASN A 317 -10.77 2.78 10.20
C ASN A 317 -10.81 2.83 8.66
N ASP A 318 -9.68 3.16 8.02
CA ASP A 318 -9.58 3.49 6.60
C ASP A 318 -10.50 4.67 6.21
N SER A 319 -10.57 5.69 7.06
CA SER A 319 -11.32 6.92 6.77
C SER A 319 -10.51 8.18 7.06
N TYR A 320 -10.75 9.22 6.28
CA TYR A 320 -10.21 10.55 6.53
C TYR A 320 -10.81 11.11 7.83
N VAL A 321 -9.95 11.70 8.65
CA VAL A 321 -10.38 12.36 9.89
C VAL A 321 -10.92 13.73 9.56
N LYS A 322 -12.12 14.05 10.06
CA LYS A 322 -12.71 15.38 9.91
C LYS A 322 -11.87 16.42 10.65
N LEU A 323 -11.50 17.48 9.95
CA LEU A 323 -10.82 18.63 10.53
C LEU A 323 -11.83 19.76 10.78
N PRO A 324 -11.93 20.30 12.02
CA PRO A 324 -12.84 21.40 12.31
C PRO A 324 -12.64 22.59 11.37
N GLY A 325 -13.72 23.06 10.75
CA GLY A 325 -13.69 24.18 9.79
C GLY A 325 -13.32 23.80 8.35
N PHE A 326 -13.00 22.54 8.06
CA PHE A 326 -12.61 22.08 6.72
C PHE A 326 -13.49 20.95 6.19
N LYS A 327 -13.47 20.79 4.87
CA LYS A 327 -14.09 19.67 4.14
C LYS A 327 -13.01 18.81 3.51
N THR A 328 -13.18 17.49 3.55
CA THR A 328 -12.29 16.54 2.90
C THR A 328 -12.64 16.45 1.42
N MET A 329 -11.75 16.91 0.56
CA MET A 329 -11.85 16.76 -0.89
C MET A 329 -10.89 15.68 -1.39
N SER A 330 -11.38 14.80 -2.25
CA SER A 330 -10.55 13.86 -3.01
C SER A 330 -10.80 14.08 -4.51
N SER A 331 -9.77 13.98 -5.33
CA SER A 331 -9.87 14.31 -6.75
C SER A 331 -9.21 13.25 -7.64
N HIS A 332 -9.61 13.25 -8.92
CA HIS A 332 -9.04 12.45 -10.01
C HIS A 332 -9.50 10.99 -9.98
N PHE A 333 -10.80 10.80 -10.23
CA PHE A 333 -11.43 9.47 -10.33
C PHE A 333 -12.10 9.27 -11.69
N HIS A 334 -11.81 8.11 -12.28
CA HIS A 334 -12.40 7.62 -13.52
C HIS A 334 -13.37 6.51 -13.15
N ASN A 335 -14.63 6.83 -12.86
CA ASN A 335 -15.63 5.79 -12.60
C ASN A 335 -16.19 5.23 -13.90
N GLU A 336 -16.02 5.95 -15.01
CA GLU A 336 -16.55 5.66 -16.35
C GLU A 336 -18.07 5.41 -16.33
N PHE A 337 -18.75 5.91 -15.28
CA PHE A 337 -20.16 5.60 -15.02
C PHE A 337 -21.07 6.16 -16.12
N ILE A 338 -20.70 7.31 -16.67
CA ILE A 338 -21.45 7.95 -17.75
C ILE A 338 -21.42 7.07 -19.01
N MET A 339 -20.24 6.63 -19.43
CA MET A 339 -20.11 5.83 -20.65
C MET A 339 -20.59 4.40 -20.44
N ASN A 340 -20.22 3.76 -19.33
CA ASN A 340 -20.42 2.32 -19.13
C ASN A 340 -21.80 1.96 -18.56
N VAL A 341 -22.55 2.91 -18.01
CA VAL A 341 -23.88 2.69 -17.43
C VAL A 341 -24.93 3.58 -18.09
N VAL A 342 -24.77 4.91 -18.00
CA VAL A 342 -25.81 5.87 -18.40
C VAL A 342 -26.04 5.83 -19.91
N LEU A 343 -25.00 6.14 -20.69
CA LEU A 343 -25.09 6.18 -22.15
C LEU A 343 -25.08 4.78 -22.80
N ALA A 344 -24.70 3.75 -22.03
CA ALA A 344 -24.88 2.36 -22.40
C ALA A 344 -26.32 1.85 -22.18
N ASN A 345 -27.25 2.71 -21.73
CA ASN A 345 -28.65 2.37 -21.43
C ASN A 345 -28.80 1.18 -20.47
N LYS A 346 -27.89 1.05 -19.49
CA LYS A 346 -28.01 0.05 -18.43
C LYS A 346 -28.88 0.59 -17.29
N PRO A 347 -29.45 -0.28 -16.43
CA PRO A 347 -30.14 0.17 -15.23
C PRO A 347 -29.23 1.07 -14.37
N ILE A 348 -29.65 2.31 -14.18
CA ILE A 348 -28.92 3.29 -13.37
C ILE A 348 -29.28 3.04 -11.90
N PRO A 349 -28.33 2.62 -11.04
CA PRO A 349 -28.62 2.42 -9.63
C PRO A 349 -28.89 3.76 -8.93
N ASP A 350 -29.83 3.75 -7.99
CA ASP A 350 -30.14 4.91 -7.14
C ASP A 350 -28.88 5.42 -6.44
N SER A 351 -28.10 4.49 -5.87
CA SER A 351 -26.82 4.75 -5.23
C SER A 351 -25.74 3.81 -5.79
N PRO A 352 -24.91 4.29 -6.74
CA PRO A 352 -23.74 3.56 -7.23
C PRO A 352 -22.75 3.25 -6.10
N ASP A 353 -22.06 2.12 -6.20
CA ASP A 353 -21.17 1.66 -5.13
C ASP A 353 -19.99 2.60 -4.87
N PHE A 354 -19.46 3.29 -5.90
CA PHE A 354 -18.37 4.26 -5.73
C PHE A 354 -18.79 5.41 -4.79
N VAL A 355 -20.05 5.88 -4.87
CA VAL A 355 -20.57 6.94 -3.99
C VAL A 355 -20.61 6.45 -2.53
N LYS A 356 -21.08 5.22 -2.31
CA LYS A 356 -21.10 4.60 -0.97
C LYS A 356 -19.70 4.46 -0.40
N VAL A 357 -18.72 4.09 -1.24
CA VAL A 357 -17.32 3.99 -0.84
C VAL A 357 -16.78 5.35 -0.42
N PHE A 358 -16.94 6.41 -1.21
CA PHE A 358 -16.44 7.75 -0.85
C PHE A 358 -17.04 8.27 0.46
N LYS A 359 -18.36 8.14 0.63
CA LYS A 359 -19.04 8.50 1.88
C LYS A 359 -18.47 7.72 3.07
N LYS A 360 -18.23 6.42 2.90
CA LYS A 360 -17.65 5.55 3.94
C LYS A 360 -16.19 5.89 4.27
N LEU A 361 -15.44 6.40 3.30
CA LEU A 361 -14.07 6.91 3.51
C LEU A 361 -14.05 8.26 4.23
N GLY A 362 -15.19 8.89 4.49
CA GLY A 362 -15.27 10.21 5.12
C GLY A 362 -14.91 11.36 4.17
N VAL A 363 -15.02 11.15 2.85
CA VAL A 363 -14.83 12.21 1.85
C VAL A 363 -16.11 13.02 1.74
N ASP A 364 -16.00 14.34 1.89
CA ASP A 364 -17.13 15.27 1.75
C ASP A 364 -17.33 15.69 0.27
N MET A 365 -16.24 15.80 -0.50
CA MET A 365 -16.27 16.28 -1.88
C MET A 365 -15.40 15.40 -2.78
N VAL A 366 -15.94 14.93 -3.90
CA VAL A 366 -15.22 14.11 -4.89
C VAL A 366 -15.19 14.85 -6.22
N HIS A 367 -14.00 15.12 -6.73
CA HIS A 367 -13.82 15.65 -8.08
C HIS A 367 -13.45 14.54 -9.06
N LEU A 368 -14.32 14.34 -10.04
CA LEU A 368 -14.14 13.35 -11.10
C LEU A 368 -13.09 13.81 -12.12
N GLY A 369 -12.59 12.87 -12.92
CA GLY A 369 -11.73 13.13 -14.07
C GLY A 369 -12.20 12.37 -15.30
N GLU A 370 -13.51 12.28 -15.52
CA GLU A 370 -14.14 11.44 -16.56
C GLU A 370 -13.62 11.75 -17.99
N PHE A 371 -14.00 10.90 -18.93
CA PHE A 371 -13.77 11.09 -20.38
C PHE A 371 -12.30 11.00 -20.83
N HIS A 372 -11.41 10.43 -20.00
CA HIS A 372 -10.04 10.11 -20.42
C HIS A 372 -10.01 8.87 -21.32
N TYR A 373 -9.59 9.03 -22.57
CA TYR A 373 -9.62 8.01 -23.63
C TYR A 373 -11.01 7.39 -23.92
N THR A 374 -12.06 7.96 -23.37
CA THR A 374 -13.46 7.59 -23.58
C THR A 374 -14.22 8.82 -24.09
N ALA A 375 -15.50 8.66 -24.48
CA ALA A 375 -16.35 9.75 -24.96
C ALA A 375 -15.81 10.49 -26.22
N HIS A 376 -16.33 11.69 -26.50
CA HIS A 376 -16.10 12.41 -27.76
C HIS A 376 -15.68 13.88 -27.52
N PRO A 377 -14.49 14.15 -26.94
CA PRO A 377 -14.09 15.51 -26.54
C PRO A 377 -14.07 16.54 -27.68
N ARG A 378 -13.85 16.09 -28.92
CA ARG A 378 -13.85 16.94 -30.14
C ARG A 378 -15.19 16.94 -30.89
N GLY A 379 -16.22 16.30 -30.35
CA GLY A 379 -17.53 16.17 -30.98
C GLY A 379 -17.71 14.87 -31.78
N PRO A 380 -18.82 14.74 -32.54
CA PRO A 380 -19.76 15.81 -32.91
C PRO A 380 -20.45 16.52 -31.74
N ASP A 381 -20.72 17.82 -31.88
CA ASP A 381 -21.31 18.65 -30.80
C ASP A 381 -22.51 18.02 -30.09
N PRO A 382 -23.54 17.48 -30.78
CA PRO A 382 -24.69 16.91 -30.09
C PRO A 382 -24.32 15.75 -29.16
N GLN A 383 -23.35 14.93 -29.56
CA GLN A 383 -22.90 13.79 -28.78
C GLN A 383 -22.08 14.25 -27.57
N ARG A 384 -21.13 15.17 -27.78
CA ARG A 384 -20.31 15.72 -26.70
C ARG A 384 -21.14 16.46 -25.65
N LEU A 385 -22.11 17.25 -26.10
CA LEU A 385 -22.99 17.99 -25.19
C LEU A 385 -23.89 17.05 -24.39
N LEU A 386 -24.34 15.94 -24.98
CA LEU A 386 -25.08 14.91 -24.26
C LEU A 386 -24.22 14.23 -23.18
N GLU A 387 -22.95 13.95 -23.46
CA GLU A 387 -22.01 13.35 -22.50
C GLU A 387 -21.78 14.28 -21.30
N LEU A 388 -21.49 15.55 -21.54
CA LEU A 388 -21.33 16.56 -20.49
C LEU A 388 -22.62 16.75 -19.68
N LYS A 389 -23.76 16.85 -20.35
CA LYS A 389 -25.06 16.99 -19.68
C LYS A 389 -25.34 15.79 -18.78
N SER A 390 -25.09 14.58 -19.27
CA SER A 390 -25.23 13.35 -18.49
C SER A 390 -24.31 13.34 -17.27
N LEU A 391 -23.06 13.81 -17.42
CA LEU A 391 -22.13 13.96 -16.30
C LEU A 391 -22.68 14.93 -15.24
N PHE A 392 -23.15 16.10 -15.66
CA PHE A 392 -23.67 17.14 -14.76
C PHE A 392 -24.93 16.66 -14.03
N GLU A 393 -25.89 16.08 -14.74
CA GLU A 393 -27.13 15.56 -14.16
C GLU A 393 -26.87 14.43 -13.16
N GLN A 394 -25.93 13.52 -13.44
CA GLN A 394 -25.56 12.47 -12.49
C GLN A 394 -24.79 13.01 -11.28
N CYS A 395 -23.90 13.98 -11.48
CA CYS A 395 -23.19 14.63 -10.36
C CYS A 395 -24.18 15.34 -9.43
N GLU A 396 -25.14 16.07 -9.97
CA GLU A 396 -26.21 16.71 -9.20
C GLU A 396 -27.06 15.67 -8.48
N ARG A 397 -27.57 14.66 -9.19
CA ARG A 397 -28.42 13.60 -8.62
C ARG A 397 -27.75 12.82 -7.48
N LEU A 398 -26.45 12.60 -7.57
CA LEU A 398 -25.67 11.83 -6.58
C LEU A 398 -25.11 12.68 -5.45
N SER A 399 -25.26 14.00 -5.53
CA SER A 399 -24.90 14.95 -4.47
C SER A 399 -26.06 15.14 -3.49
N ASP A 400 -25.73 15.51 -2.26
CA ASP A 400 -26.69 15.86 -1.22
C ASP A 400 -26.09 16.91 -0.26
N GLY A 401 -26.83 17.29 0.79
CA GLY A 401 -26.37 18.30 1.74
C GLY A 401 -25.11 17.93 2.54
N GLN A 402 -24.60 16.71 2.44
CA GLN A 402 -23.42 16.22 3.15
C GLN A 402 -22.30 15.73 2.21
N PHE A 403 -22.60 15.48 0.93
CA PHE A 403 -21.67 14.94 -0.05
C PHE A 403 -21.82 15.64 -1.39
N LEU A 404 -20.70 16.11 -1.95
CA LEU A 404 -20.66 16.77 -3.26
C LEU A 404 -19.86 15.92 -4.26
N LEU A 405 -20.51 15.51 -5.35
CA LEU A 405 -19.86 14.96 -6.52
C LEU A 405 -19.68 16.07 -7.54
N MET A 406 -18.43 16.40 -7.85
CA MET A 406 -18.07 17.49 -8.75
C MET A 406 -17.67 16.92 -10.11
N PRO A 407 -18.26 17.44 -11.20
CA PRO A 407 -17.88 17.04 -12.55
C PRO A 407 -16.46 17.54 -12.84
N GLY A 408 -15.74 16.76 -13.65
CA GLY A 408 -14.38 17.06 -14.07
C GLY A 408 -13.93 16.05 -15.11
N GLU A 409 -12.89 16.42 -15.84
CA GLU A 409 -12.32 15.63 -16.93
C GLU A 409 -10.80 15.62 -16.80
N GLU A 410 -10.13 14.60 -17.35
CA GLU A 410 -8.66 14.57 -17.53
C GLU A 410 -8.29 14.72 -19.02
N PRO A 411 -8.16 15.96 -19.53
CA PRO A 411 -7.73 16.19 -20.90
C PRO A 411 -6.24 15.94 -21.08
N ASN A 412 -5.86 15.68 -22.33
CA ASN A 412 -4.47 15.62 -22.80
C ASN A 412 -4.17 16.67 -23.88
N GLU A 413 -5.13 17.55 -24.16
CA GLU A 413 -5.08 18.64 -25.11
C GLU A 413 -4.56 19.95 -24.50
N PHE A 414 -4.10 20.87 -25.34
CA PHE A 414 -3.79 22.28 -25.04
C PHE A 414 -2.62 22.57 -24.09
N PHE A 415 -2.61 22.06 -22.85
CA PHE A 415 -1.59 22.40 -21.83
C PHE A 415 -0.41 21.43 -21.76
N GLY A 416 -0.45 20.34 -22.52
CA GLY A 416 0.61 19.33 -22.55
C GLY A 416 0.57 18.36 -21.37
N GLY A 417 0.89 17.09 -21.64
CA GLY A 417 0.67 16.00 -20.69
C GLY A 417 -0.79 15.85 -20.31
N HIS A 418 -1.07 15.31 -19.12
CA HIS A 418 -2.42 15.19 -18.58
C HIS A 418 -2.64 16.24 -17.48
N TRP A 419 -3.82 16.86 -17.51
CA TRP A 419 -4.23 17.88 -16.55
C TRP A 419 -5.70 17.68 -16.17
N LEU A 420 -6.12 18.37 -15.11
CA LEU A 420 -7.48 18.38 -14.61
C LEU A 420 -7.95 19.83 -14.57
N GLN A 421 -9.26 20.00 -14.62
CA GLN A 421 -9.90 21.29 -14.41
C GLN A 421 -11.07 21.16 -13.45
N ILE A 422 -11.38 22.23 -12.75
CA ILE A 422 -12.63 22.38 -12.00
C ILE A 422 -13.24 23.76 -12.29
N PHE A 423 -14.56 23.78 -12.46
CA PHE A 423 -15.35 25.01 -12.59
C PHE A 423 -16.27 25.19 -11.38
N PRO A 424 -16.61 26.44 -11.00
CA PRO A 424 -17.55 26.72 -9.90
C PRO A 424 -19.01 26.33 -10.22
N LYS A 425 -19.30 26.00 -11.49
CA LYS A 425 -20.60 25.56 -11.99
C LYS A 425 -20.40 24.64 -13.21
N PRO A 426 -21.43 23.90 -13.68
CA PRO A 426 -21.36 23.18 -14.95
C PRO A 426 -21.03 24.11 -16.12
N VAL A 427 -20.05 23.71 -16.95
CA VAL A 427 -19.60 24.46 -18.13
C VAL A 427 -19.58 23.51 -19.33
N TYR A 428 -20.32 23.84 -20.39
CA TYR A 428 -20.30 23.07 -21.63
C TYR A 428 -19.16 23.54 -22.52
N TRP A 429 -18.26 22.61 -22.87
CA TRP A 429 -17.11 22.93 -23.69
C TRP A 429 -16.70 21.77 -24.60
N ILE A 430 -16.22 22.12 -25.79
CA ILE A 430 -15.88 21.20 -26.87
C ILE A 430 -14.44 21.51 -27.30
N MET A 431 -13.59 20.48 -27.35
CA MET A 431 -12.17 20.60 -27.67
C MET A 431 -11.91 20.69 -29.18
N SER A 432 -12.76 21.44 -29.88
CA SER A 432 -12.68 21.67 -31.32
C SER A 432 -13.22 23.05 -31.64
N ARG A 433 -12.35 23.94 -32.12
CA ARG A 433 -12.74 25.23 -32.71
C ARG A 433 -12.03 25.42 -34.03
N LYS A 434 -12.79 25.60 -35.11
CA LYS A 434 -12.23 26.06 -36.39
C LYS A 434 -12.13 27.59 -36.37
N ASN A 435 -11.31 28.15 -37.26
CA ASN A 435 -11.08 29.61 -37.29
C ASN A 435 -12.37 30.44 -37.44
N GLU A 436 -13.38 29.90 -38.10
CA GLU A 436 -14.67 30.57 -38.32
C GLU A 436 -15.68 30.30 -37.19
N ASP A 437 -15.44 29.30 -36.35
CA ASP A 437 -16.34 28.97 -35.25
C ASP A 437 -16.16 29.99 -34.11
N PRO A 438 -17.27 30.47 -33.51
CA PRO A 438 -17.19 31.38 -32.37
C PRO A 438 -16.49 30.70 -31.19
N PHE A 439 -15.84 31.49 -30.34
CA PHE A 439 -15.28 30.98 -29.08
C PHE A 439 -16.38 30.47 -28.13
N VAL A 440 -17.53 31.16 -28.13
CA VAL A 440 -18.69 30.85 -27.31
C VAL A 440 -19.96 31.13 -28.10
N GLU A 441 -20.95 30.25 -27.96
CA GLU A 441 -22.29 30.44 -28.50
C GLU A 441 -23.36 29.99 -27.49
N GLU A 442 -24.58 30.49 -27.64
CA GLU A 442 -25.73 30.04 -26.86
C GLU A 442 -26.45 28.90 -27.59
N LYS A 443 -26.57 27.73 -26.96
CA LYS A 443 -27.33 26.58 -27.50
C LYS A 443 -28.59 26.29 -26.68
N PRO A 444 -29.75 26.10 -27.34
CA PRO A 444 -30.98 25.69 -26.66
C PRO A 444 -30.77 24.44 -25.80
N GLY A 445 -31.16 24.51 -24.52
CA GLY A 445 -31.03 23.41 -23.56
C GLY A 445 -29.66 23.24 -22.90
N TYR A 446 -28.65 24.01 -23.31
CA TYR A 446 -27.28 23.97 -22.75
C TYR A 446 -26.81 25.34 -22.23
N GLY A 447 -27.32 26.45 -22.78
CA GLY A 447 -26.81 27.79 -22.51
C GLY A 447 -25.49 28.02 -23.25
N LYS A 448 -24.54 28.68 -22.60
CA LYS A 448 -23.19 28.90 -23.16
C LYS A 448 -22.47 27.59 -23.44
N VAL A 449 -22.02 27.44 -24.67
CA VAL A 449 -21.14 26.37 -25.14
C VAL A 449 -19.85 27.00 -25.65
N TYR A 450 -18.72 26.57 -25.11
CA TYR A 450 -17.40 27.04 -25.49
C TYR A 450 -16.72 26.08 -26.47
N HIS A 451 -16.11 26.61 -27.53
CA HIS A 451 -15.29 25.83 -28.48
C HIS A 451 -13.83 26.22 -28.28
N ILE A 452 -12.99 25.24 -27.95
CA ILE A 452 -11.59 25.45 -27.58
C ILE A 452 -10.67 24.91 -28.67
N GLY A 453 -9.88 25.78 -29.29
CA GLY A 453 -8.94 25.41 -30.34
C GLY A 453 -7.49 25.25 -29.88
N ASP A 454 -7.09 25.97 -28.83
CA ASP A 454 -5.71 26.01 -28.37
C ASP A 454 -5.58 26.34 -26.86
N LYS A 455 -4.34 26.49 -26.38
CA LYS A 455 -4.02 26.86 -25.00
C LYS A 455 -4.49 28.25 -24.59
N LYS A 456 -4.62 29.19 -25.54
CA LYS A 456 -5.09 30.56 -25.26
C LYS A 456 -6.59 30.55 -25.04
N ASP A 457 -7.32 29.83 -25.89
CA ASP A 457 -8.76 29.61 -25.71
C ASP A 457 -9.04 28.89 -24.39
N MET A 458 -8.26 27.87 -24.04
CA MET A 458 -8.46 27.16 -22.78
C MET A 458 -8.21 28.05 -21.56
N LEU A 459 -7.15 28.86 -21.58
CA LEU A 459 -6.89 29.83 -20.51
C LEU A 459 -8.04 30.85 -20.42
N ARG A 460 -8.50 31.37 -21.55
CA ARG A 460 -9.64 32.31 -21.60
C ARG A 460 -10.91 31.69 -21.03
N LEU A 461 -11.18 30.41 -21.29
CA LEU A 461 -12.32 29.70 -20.69
C LEU A 461 -12.20 29.64 -19.17
N LEU A 462 -11.02 29.31 -18.63
CA LEU A 462 -10.78 29.31 -17.18
C LEU A 462 -10.97 30.71 -16.58
N GLU A 463 -10.55 31.75 -17.28
CA GLU A 463 -10.73 33.14 -16.83
C GLU A 463 -12.20 33.58 -16.85
N GLU A 464 -12.93 33.34 -17.96
CA GLU A 464 -14.34 33.75 -18.10
C GLU A 464 -15.27 32.98 -17.14
N GLU A 465 -14.99 31.71 -16.87
CA GLU A 465 -15.81 30.87 -15.99
C GLU A 465 -15.24 30.70 -14.57
N ASN A 466 -14.18 31.43 -14.23
CA ASN A 466 -13.47 31.31 -12.94
C ASN A 466 -13.05 29.86 -12.60
N GLY A 467 -12.64 29.10 -13.62
CA GLY A 467 -12.12 27.76 -13.48
C GLY A 467 -10.68 27.73 -12.96
N LEU A 468 -10.29 26.56 -12.46
CA LEU A 468 -8.93 26.26 -12.03
C LEU A 468 -8.43 25.00 -12.73
N ALA A 469 -7.14 24.95 -13.05
CA ALA A 469 -6.51 23.80 -13.69
C ALA A 469 -5.20 23.40 -12.99
N TRP A 470 -4.83 22.13 -13.08
CA TRP A 470 -3.54 21.63 -12.57
C TRP A 470 -3.12 20.36 -13.30
N THR A 471 -1.83 20.05 -13.26
CA THR A 471 -1.30 18.82 -13.86
C THR A 471 -1.68 17.58 -13.04
N ALA A 472 -2.16 16.54 -13.69
CA ALA A 472 -2.78 15.39 -13.02
C ALA A 472 -1.77 14.46 -12.31
N HIS A 473 -0.63 14.21 -12.94
CA HIS A 473 0.43 13.36 -12.39
C HIS A 473 1.79 13.77 -12.96
N ALA A 474 2.28 14.93 -12.53
CA ALA A 474 3.57 15.46 -12.98
C ALA A 474 4.70 14.47 -12.70
N ARG A 475 5.76 14.53 -13.53
CA ARG A 475 6.91 13.61 -13.45
C ARG A 475 6.55 12.14 -13.65
N THR A 476 5.42 11.78 -14.24
CA THR A 476 5.12 10.40 -14.64
C THR A 476 4.09 10.34 -15.77
N LYS A 477 3.91 9.17 -16.38
CA LYS A 477 2.97 8.92 -17.50
C LYS A 477 3.10 10.01 -18.60
N GLY A 478 1.98 10.49 -19.15
CA GLY A 478 1.95 11.56 -20.15
C GLY A 478 2.52 12.91 -19.69
N SER A 479 2.70 13.12 -18.37
CA SER A 479 3.21 14.37 -17.79
C SER A 479 4.65 14.23 -17.28
N VAL A 480 5.46 13.30 -17.81
CA VAL A 480 6.82 13.01 -17.33
C VAL A 480 7.75 14.23 -17.34
N ASN A 481 7.63 15.11 -18.34
CA ASN A 481 8.48 16.30 -18.47
C ASN A 481 7.84 17.56 -17.87
N ALA A 482 6.67 17.43 -17.23
CA ALA A 482 5.96 18.54 -16.61
C ALA A 482 6.51 18.85 -15.21
N PRO A 483 6.64 20.14 -14.81
CA PRO A 483 6.23 21.33 -15.55
C PRO A 483 7.28 21.93 -16.50
N ASP A 484 8.48 21.37 -16.61
CA ASP A 484 9.61 22.01 -17.31
C ASP A 484 9.30 22.35 -18.78
N ILE A 485 8.48 21.53 -19.44
CA ILE A 485 8.07 21.76 -20.83
C ILE A 485 7.15 22.97 -21.05
N TYR A 486 6.49 23.47 -20.00
CA TYR A 486 5.49 24.54 -20.12
C TYR A 486 5.59 25.61 -19.04
N ASN A 487 6.57 25.57 -18.13
CA ASN A 487 6.69 26.52 -17.02
C ASN A 487 6.85 27.99 -17.44
N HIS A 488 7.15 28.21 -18.72
CA HIS A 488 7.30 29.53 -19.34
C HIS A 488 6.01 30.02 -20.01
N GLU A 489 5.00 29.15 -20.16
CA GLU A 489 3.75 29.43 -20.86
C GLU A 489 2.81 30.33 -20.03
N ASP A 490 1.96 31.09 -20.73
CA ASP A 490 1.05 32.06 -20.09
C ASP A 490 0.07 31.39 -19.13
N PHE A 491 -0.49 30.24 -19.53
CA PHE A 491 -1.42 29.50 -18.67
C PHE A 491 -0.79 29.06 -17.36
N PHE A 492 0.50 28.68 -17.37
CA PHE A 492 1.20 28.25 -16.16
C PHE A 492 1.45 29.41 -15.19
N LYS A 493 1.65 30.61 -15.72
CA LYS A 493 1.87 31.84 -14.94
C LYS A 493 0.56 32.48 -14.45
N SER A 494 -0.58 32.04 -14.97
CA SER A 494 -1.90 32.53 -14.59
C SER A 494 -2.28 32.09 -13.16
N ASP A 495 -3.08 32.91 -12.49
CA ASP A 495 -3.70 32.56 -11.21
C ASP A 495 -4.74 31.43 -11.33
N ARG A 496 -5.11 31.05 -12.57
CA ARG A 496 -6.00 29.91 -12.86
C ARG A 496 -5.29 28.56 -12.79
N PHE A 497 -3.95 28.52 -12.75
CA PHE A 497 -3.19 27.26 -12.75
C PHE A 497 -2.59 26.96 -11.36
N MET A 498 -3.08 25.90 -10.71
CA MET A 498 -2.76 25.55 -9.31
C MET A 498 -1.52 24.65 -9.16
N GLY A 499 -0.76 24.43 -10.23
CA GLY A 499 0.44 23.59 -10.19
C GLY A 499 0.17 22.13 -10.58
N ALA A 500 0.47 21.18 -9.69
CA ALA A 500 0.42 19.75 -10.01
C ALA A 500 -0.03 18.88 -8.83
N ALA A 501 -0.75 17.81 -9.15
CA ALA A 501 -1.07 16.75 -8.21
C ALA A 501 0.09 15.76 -8.09
N TRP A 502 0.39 15.36 -6.85
CA TRP A 502 1.39 14.36 -6.53
C TRP A 502 0.79 12.95 -6.57
N LYS A 503 1.55 11.99 -7.10
CA LYS A 503 1.23 10.56 -7.03
C LYS A 503 2.43 9.82 -6.43
N ALA A 504 2.17 8.78 -5.64
CA ALA A 504 3.20 7.92 -5.07
C ALA A 504 3.77 6.94 -6.12
N MET A 505 4.29 7.46 -7.22
CA MET A 505 4.82 6.70 -8.37
C MET A 505 6.17 7.27 -8.83
N PRO A 506 7.12 6.44 -9.31
CA PRO A 506 7.08 4.97 -9.29
C PRO A 506 7.11 4.42 -7.85
N ALA A 507 6.65 3.19 -7.66
CA ALA A 507 6.68 2.56 -6.35
C ALA A 507 8.02 1.85 -6.11
N ASP A 508 8.66 2.12 -4.99
CA ASP A 508 9.95 1.58 -4.56
C ASP A 508 9.91 1.36 -3.04
N LEU A 509 10.43 0.24 -2.56
CA LEU A 509 10.41 -0.13 -1.13
C LEU A 509 11.73 0.24 -0.41
N SER A 510 12.65 0.93 -1.07
CA SER A 510 13.93 1.32 -0.48
C SER A 510 13.92 2.65 0.28
N GLU A 511 12.94 3.50 0.01
CA GLU A 511 12.80 4.78 0.70
C GLU A 511 12.00 4.62 1.99
N SER A 512 12.52 5.19 3.08
CA SER A 512 11.72 5.42 4.29
C SER A 512 10.72 6.56 3.99
N LYS A 513 9.42 6.25 4.00
CA LYS A 513 8.36 7.25 3.95
C LYS A 513 7.88 7.59 5.35
#